data_AF-A0A8D8WX42-F1
#
_entry.id   AF-A0A8D8WX42-F1
#
_cell.length_a   1.000
_cell.length_b   1.000
_cell.length_c   1.000
_cell.angle_alpha   90.00
_cell.angle_beta   90.00
_cell.angle_gamma   90.00
#
_symmetry.space_group_name_H-M   'P 1'
#
loop_
_entity.id
_entity.type
_entity.pdbx_description
1 polymer ?
#
loop_
_entity_poly.entity_id
_entity_poly.type
_entity_poly.pdbx_seq_one_letter_code
_entity_poly.pdbx_strand_id
1 'polypeptide(L)'
;MSEPEEIAQEVDEDAGQISGDYRQDNMSAFLKYTFEWKCFYNEEYFEEIHKNSLHGELRASSFRSVCWQILLNILTYPDSKKKKPSAEVGLDNENVPKPSSLCPGECPDEADQKSIVEKWSEHISQCRKEYEELKQSLELDPTLSLVDNPLSQNTESVWYKHFCDTELKTVIRQDVVRTFPGLDFFRNNEHIQQLMVAILFCYARKYPQMCYRQVSYSQTWF
;
A
#
# COMPACT_ATOMS: atom_id res chain seq x y z
N MET A 1 23.57 -37.21 -35.66
CA MET A 1 24.31 -38.39 -35.17
C MET A 1 25.25 -37.85 -34.09
N SER A 2 25.04 -38.04 -32.80
CA SER A 2 24.21 -39.02 -32.09
C SER A 2 23.67 -38.43 -30.79
N GLU A 3 22.51 -38.92 -30.39
CA GLU A 3 21.89 -38.78 -29.06
C GLU A 3 22.21 -40.10 -28.26
N PRO A 4 21.61 -40.38 -27.09
CA PRO A 4 22.08 -40.16 -25.71
C PRO A 4 22.42 -41.47 -24.93
N GLU A 5 22.97 -41.36 -23.70
CA GLU A 5 22.95 -42.40 -22.64
C GLU A 5 22.58 -41.69 -21.32
N GLU A 6 21.38 -41.87 -20.75
CA GLU A 6 20.90 -42.99 -19.94
C GLU A 6 21.48 -42.98 -18.50
N ILE A 7 20.70 -42.45 -17.55
CA ILE A 7 20.69 -42.94 -16.16
C ILE A 7 19.23 -43.06 -15.74
N ALA A 8 18.78 -44.30 -15.63
CA ALA A 8 17.49 -44.71 -15.11
C ALA A 8 17.55 -44.94 -13.60
N GLN A 9 16.45 -44.56 -12.94
CA GLN A 9 15.81 -45.25 -11.80
C GLN A 9 16.60 -45.46 -10.50
N GLU A 10 16.19 -44.72 -9.46
CA GLU A 10 15.79 -45.35 -8.19
C GLU A 10 14.37 -44.87 -7.87
N VAL A 11 13.45 -45.83 -7.79
CA VAL A 11 12.03 -45.66 -7.50
C VAL A 11 11.86 -46.16 -6.08
N ASP A 12 11.74 -45.27 -5.10
CA ASP A 12 11.27 -45.65 -3.78
C ASP A 12 9.74 -45.59 -3.76
N GLU A 13 9.16 -46.79 -3.80
CA GLU A 13 7.76 -47.06 -3.45
C GLU A 13 7.54 -46.75 -1.97
N ASP A 14 6.95 -45.60 -1.66
CA ASP A 14 6.15 -45.47 -0.44
C ASP A 14 4.76 -44.95 -0.79
N ALA A 15 3.83 -45.90 -0.91
CA ALA A 15 2.41 -45.66 -1.07
C ALA A 15 1.82 -45.17 0.27
N GLY A 16 2.21 -43.97 0.69
CA GLY A 16 1.53 -43.23 1.74
C GLY A 16 0.30 -42.53 1.14
N GLN A 17 -0.90 -42.88 1.61
CA GLN A 17 -2.15 -42.19 1.28
C GLN A 17 -2.01 -40.67 1.40
N ILE A 18 -1.88 -39.98 0.26
CA ILE A 18 -2.07 -38.54 0.18
C ILE A 18 -3.58 -38.31 0.26
N SER A 19 -4.04 -38.01 1.48
CA SER A 19 -5.42 -37.66 1.82
C SER A 19 -6.05 -36.75 0.76
N GLY A 20 -7.21 -37.17 0.23
CA GLY A 20 -8.02 -36.42 -0.74
C GLY A 20 -8.57 -35.09 -0.23
N ASP A 21 -8.29 -34.75 1.03
CA ASP A 21 -8.73 -33.51 1.68
C ASP A 21 -7.92 -32.28 1.18
N TYR A 22 -6.62 -32.44 0.97
CA TYR A 22 -5.73 -31.33 0.59
C TYR A 22 -5.97 -30.77 -0.82
N ARG A 23 -6.53 -31.56 -1.74
CA ARG A 23 -6.82 -31.11 -3.11
C ARG A 23 -8.15 -30.35 -3.21
N GLN A 24 -9.15 -30.76 -2.44
CA GLN A 24 -10.48 -30.13 -2.47
C GLN A 24 -10.45 -28.76 -1.78
N ASP A 25 -9.76 -28.66 -0.64
CA ASP A 25 -9.58 -27.40 0.11
C ASP A 25 -8.78 -26.37 -0.69
N ASN A 26 -7.73 -26.79 -1.39
CA ASN A 26 -6.96 -25.92 -2.28
C ASN A 26 -7.81 -25.40 -3.46
N MET A 27 -8.67 -26.24 -4.02
CA MET A 27 -9.57 -25.83 -5.10
C MET A 27 -10.59 -24.79 -4.61
N SER A 28 -11.12 -24.97 -3.40
CA SER A 28 -12.04 -24.00 -2.77
C SER A 28 -11.35 -22.66 -2.47
N ALA A 29 -10.14 -22.70 -1.90
CA ALA A 29 -9.37 -21.51 -1.62
C ALA A 29 -9.04 -20.73 -2.92
N PHE A 30 -8.53 -21.42 -3.94
CA PHE A 30 -8.20 -20.82 -5.23
C PHE A 30 -9.42 -20.14 -5.89
N LEU A 31 -10.57 -20.80 -5.88
CA LEU A 31 -11.82 -20.21 -6.39
C LEU A 31 -12.24 -18.98 -5.60
N LYS A 32 -12.07 -18.99 -4.26
CA LYS A 32 -12.31 -17.82 -3.41
C LYS A 32 -11.38 -16.66 -3.77
N TYR A 33 -10.08 -16.89 -3.88
CA TYR A 33 -9.09 -15.86 -4.25
C TYR A 33 -9.38 -15.25 -5.62
N THR A 34 -9.66 -16.08 -6.62
CA THR A 34 -9.91 -15.62 -7.99
C THR A 34 -11.23 -14.86 -8.12
N PHE A 35 -12.27 -15.27 -7.39
CA PHE A 35 -13.54 -14.55 -7.35
C PHE A 35 -13.40 -13.19 -6.67
N GLU A 36 -12.77 -13.15 -5.50
CA GLU A 36 -12.49 -11.90 -4.77
C GLU A 36 -11.65 -10.94 -5.64
N TRP A 37 -10.60 -11.45 -6.30
CA TRP A 37 -9.78 -10.64 -7.20
C TRP A 37 -10.58 -9.99 -8.33
N LYS A 38 -11.50 -10.74 -8.96
CA LYS A 38 -12.35 -10.22 -10.05
C LYS A 38 -13.27 -9.10 -9.60
N CYS A 39 -13.67 -9.07 -8.32
CA CYS A 39 -14.54 -8.03 -7.79
C CYS A 39 -13.87 -6.64 -7.85
N PHE A 40 -12.54 -6.57 -7.77
CA PHE A 40 -11.80 -5.30 -7.84
C PHE A 40 -11.91 -4.57 -9.18
N TYR A 41 -12.42 -5.19 -10.25
CA TYR A 41 -12.66 -4.51 -11.53
C TYR A 41 -14.03 -3.83 -11.60
N ASN A 42 -14.93 -4.13 -10.65
CA ASN A 42 -16.22 -3.47 -10.54
C ASN A 42 -16.08 -2.29 -9.57
N GLU A 43 -16.40 -1.09 -10.03
CA GLU A 43 -16.37 0.12 -9.19
C GLU A 43 -17.35 0.02 -8.02
N GLU A 44 -18.48 -0.67 -8.18
CA GLU A 44 -19.46 -0.88 -7.10
C GLU A 44 -18.88 -1.70 -5.93
N TYR A 45 -17.79 -2.44 -6.16
CA TYR A 45 -17.09 -3.17 -5.10
C TYR A 45 -16.40 -2.24 -4.10
N PHE A 46 -16.14 -0.97 -4.48
CA PHE A 46 -15.61 0.04 -3.54
C PHE A 46 -16.50 0.19 -2.30
N GLU A 47 -17.83 0.18 -2.47
CA GLU A 47 -18.78 0.29 -1.37
C GLU A 47 -18.68 -0.88 -0.40
N GLU A 48 -18.42 -2.08 -0.91
CA GLU A 48 -18.20 -3.27 -0.09
C GLU A 48 -16.87 -3.19 0.66
N ILE A 49 -15.78 -2.78 0.00
CA ILE A 49 -14.48 -2.54 0.65
C ILE A 49 -14.63 -1.50 1.77
N HIS A 50 -15.32 -0.39 1.48
CA HIS A 50 -15.55 0.68 2.44
C HIS A 50 -16.37 0.19 3.64
N LYS A 51 -17.50 -0.50 3.40
CA LYS A 51 -18.30 -1.12 4.45
C LYS A 51 -17.46 -2.08 5.31
N ASN A 52 -16.70 -2.98 4.69
CA ASN A 52 -15.87 -3.96 5.41
C ASN A 52 -14.75 -3.29 6.21
N SER A 53 -14.24 -2.14 5.76
CA SER A 53 -13.24 -1.35 6.49
C SER A 53 -13.80 -0.77 7.79
N LEU A 54 -15.03 -0.26 7.77
CA LEU A 54 -15.70 0.33 8.94
C LEU A 54 -15.99 -0.72 10.02
N HIS A 55 -16.27 -1.96 9.62
CA HIS A 55 -16.51 -3.08 10.53
C HIS A 55 -15.22 -3.79 10.97
N GLY A 56 -14.05 -3.40 10.46
CA GLY A 56 -12.76 -4.04 10.76
C GLY A 56 -12.57 -5.42 10.13
N GLU A 57 -13.38 -5.74 9.12
CA GLU A 57 -13.49 -7.05 8.46
C GLU A 57 -12.53 -7.20 7.27
N LEU A 58 -11.72 -6.19 6.95
CA LEU A 58 -10.62 -6.31 5.99
C LEU A 58 -9.58 -7.39 6.36
N ARG A 59 -9.69 -8.01 7.55
CA ARG A 59 -8.83 -9.15 7.94
C ARG A 59 -9.26 -10.45 7.28
N ALA A 60 -10.51 -10.53 6.83
CA ALA A 60 -11.06 -11.68 6.13
C ALA A 60 -10.73 -11.68 4.63
N SER A 61 -10.42 -10.50 4.08
CA SER A 61 -9.93 -10.33 2.72
C SER A 61 -8.47 -10.75 2.62
N SER A 62 -8.15 -11.48 1.56
CA SER A 62 -6.77 -11.86 1.27
C SER A 62 -5.98 -10.74 0.60
N PHE A 63 -6.68 -9.76 0.02
CA PHE A 63 -6.12 -8.65 -0.73
C PHE A 63 -6.18 -7.35 0.07
N ARG A 64 -6.01 -7.44 1.38
CA ARG A 64 -6.06 -6.30 2.31
C ARG A 64 -5.19 -5.13 1.85
N SER A 65 -4.00 -5.40 1.31
CA SER A 65 -3.11 -4.36 0.77
C SER A 65 -3.74 -3.58 -0.38
N VAL A 66 -4.43 -4.27 -1.29
CA VAL A 66 -5.13 -3.68 -2.44
C VAL A 66 -6.35 -2.88 -1.96
N CYS A 67 -7.13 -3.42 -1.02
CA CYS A 67 -8.22 -2.69 -0.37
C CYS A 67 -7.74 -1.35 0.22
N TRP A 68 -6.63 -1.37 0.96
CA TRP A 68 -6.06 -0.14 1.52
C TRP A 68 -5.57 0.83 0.45
N GLN A 69 -4.93 0.33 -0.61
CA GLN A 69 -4.50 1.18 -1.72
C GLN A 69 -5.69 1.86 -2.42
N ILE A 70 -6.82 1.17 -2.55
CA ILE A 70 -8.06 1.77 -3.08
C ILE A 70 -8.63 2.80 -2.11
N LEU A 71 -8.75 2.47 -0.82
CA LEU A 71 -9.27 3.39 0.21
C LEU A 71 -8.42 4.66 0.38
N LEU A 72 -7.11 4.56 0.14
CA LEU A 72 -6.18 5.69 0.16
C LEU A 72 -6.14 6.44 -1.18
N ASN A 73 -7.00 6.09 -2.15
CA ASN A 73 -7.03 6.63 -3.51
C ASN A 73 -5.69 6.52 -4.25
N ILE A 74 -4.89 5.50 -3.94
CA ILE A 74 -3.68 5.15 -4.70
C ILE A 74 -4.05 4.35 -5.94
N LEU A 75 -5.02 3.42 -5.80
CA LEU A 75 -5.59 2.68 -6.92
C LEU A 75 -6.98 3.23 -7.20
N THR A 76 -7.10 4.05 -8.24
CA THR A 76 -8.38 4.68 -8.61
C THR A 76 -9.03 3.96 -9.77
N TYR A 77 -10.36 3.95 -9.78
CA TYR A 77 -11.14 3.52 -10.95
C TYR A 77 -11.11 4.62 -12.01
N PRO A 78 -11.04 4.27 -13.31
CA PRO A 78 -11.20 5.26 -14.37
C PRO A 78 -12.58 5.90 -14.24
N ASP A 79 -12.65 7.24 -14.20
CA ASP A 79 -13.88 8.02 -14.00
C ASP A 79 -15.07 7.38 -14.72
N SER A 80 -15.94 6.70 -13.97
CA SER A 80 -17.26 6.41 -14.47
C SER A 80 -17.95 7.76 -14.65
N LYS A 81 -18.40 8.01 -15.89
CA LYS A 81 -19.08 9.24 -16.28
C LYS A 81 -20.03 9.67 -15.15
N LYS A 82 -19.72 10.79 -14.48
CA LYS A 82 -20.54 11.40 -13.42
C LYS A 82 -22.03 11.22 -13.75
N LYS A 83 -22.71 10.28 -13.09
CA LYS A 83 -24.18 10.20 -13.19
C LYS A 83 -24.70 11.52 -12.63
N LYS A 84 -25.30 12.34 -13.50
CA LYS A 84 -26.07 13.51 -13.07
C LYS A 84 -27.11 13.04 -12.03
N PRO A 85 -27.30 13.75 -10.91
CA PRO A 85 -28.41 13.47 -10.02
C PRO A 85 -29.69 13.92 -10.74
N SER A 86 -30.43 12.98 -11.29
CA SER A 86 -31.79 13.21 -11.79
C SER A 86 -32.79 12.78 -10.72
N ALA A 87 -33.72 13.69 -10.47
CA ALA A 87 -34.73 13.71 -9.43
C ALA A 87 -35.68 12.48 -9.37
N GLU A 88 -36.00 12.10 -8.13
CA GLU A 88 -37.32 11.75 -7.56
C GLU A 88 -38.27 10.78 -8.29
N VAL A 89 -38.51 9.58 -7.71
CA VAL A 89 -39.81 8.87 -7.66
C VAL A 89 -39.90 8.05 -6.36
N GLY A 90 -41.07 8.09 -5.70
CA GLY A 90 -41.43 7.44 -4.41
C GLY A 90 -41.28 5.91 -4.36
N LEU A 91 -41.34 5.23 -3.21
CA LEU A 91 -42.36 5.35 -2.15
C LEU A 91 -43.35 4.17 -2.16
N ASP A 92 -42.93 2.94 -2.49
CA ASP A 92 -43.77 1.75 -2.33
C ASP A 92 -42.94 0.53 -1.85
N ASN A 93 -43.33 -0.02 -0.68
CA ASN A 93 -42.81 -1.24 -0.06
C ASN A 93 -43.33 -2.50 -0.77
N GLU A 94 -42.50 -3.55 -0.90
CA GLU A 94 -42.86 -4.90 -0.44
C GLU A 94 -41.68 -5.89 -0.44
N ASN A 95 -41.81 -6.88 0.43
CA ASN A 95 -40.80 -7.75 1.01
C ASN A 95 -40.39 -8.90 0.06
N VAL A 96 -39.11 -9.04 -0.27
CA VAL A 96 -38.56 -10.23 -0.96
C VAL A 96 -37.26 -10.66 -0.26
N PRO A 97 -37.12 -11.92 0.22
CA PRO A 97 -35.87 -12.39 0.79
C PRO A 97 -34.95 -12.95 -0.31
N LYS A 98 -33.78 -12.35 -0.55
CA LYS A 98 -32.71 -12.97 -1.37
C LYS A 98 -31.37 -12.20 -1.35
N PRO A 99 -30.24 -12.83 -1.76
CA PRO A 99 -29.31 -13.50 -0.87
C PRO A 99 -27.95 -12.79 -0.80
N SER A 100 -27.20 -13.07 0.25
CA SER A 100 -25.74 -12.97 0.26
C SER A 100 -25.13 -13.93 -0.79
N SER A 101 -25.00 -13.49 -2.05
CA SER A 101 -24.10 -14.05 -3.07
C SER A 101 -24.32 -13.36 -4.42
N LEU A 102 -23.20 -13.11 -5.10
CA LEU A 102 -23.01 -12.76 -6.53
C LEU A 102 -23.07 -11.27 -6.86
N CYS A 103 -21.92 -10.81 -7.38
CA CYS A 103 -21.64 -9.51 -7.96
C CYS A 103 -22.82 -8.99 -8.80
N PRO A 104 -23.34 -7.78 -8.52
CA PRO A 104 -24.14 -7.05 -9.48
C PRO A 104 -23.18 -6.34 -10.45
N GLY A 105 -23.13 -6.83 -11.68
CA GLY A 105 -22.33 -6.25 -12.76
C GLY A 105 -21.80 -7.34 -13.68
N GLU A 106 -22.05 -7.22 -14.98
CA GLU A 106 -21.32 -8.01 -15.98
C GLU A 106 -19.82 -7.84 -15.71
N CYS A 107 -19.09 -8.96 -15.55
CA CYS A 107 -17.64 -8.90 -15.45
C CYS A 107 -17.14 -8.11 -16.67
N PRO A 108 -16.36 -7.02 -16.47
CA PRO A 108 -15.78 -6.29 -17.59
C PRO A 108 -15.05 -7.25 -18.53
N ASP A 109 -15.06 -6.94 -19.83
CA ASP A 109 -14.36 -7.77 -20.83
C ASP A 109 -12.89 -7.95 -20.38
N GLU A 110 -12.27 -9.06 -20.77
CA GLU A 110 -10.89 -9.39 -20.41
C GLU A 110 -9.93 -8.25 -20.84
N ALA A 111 -10.28 -7.56 -21.93
CA ALA A 111 -9.61 -6.34 -22.39
C ALA A 111 -9.73 -5.16 -21.41
N ASP A 112 -10.91 -4.95 -20.79
CA ASP A 112 -11.15 -3.87 -19.83
C ASP A 112 -10.41 -4.14 -18.51
N GLN A 113 -10.40 -5.40 -18.05
CA GLN A 113 -9.65 -5.81 -16.86
C GLN A 113 -8.16 -5.53 -17.04
N LYS A 114 -7.61 -5.93 -18.18
CA LYS A 114 -6.20 -5.68 -18.52
C LYS A 114 -5.89 -4.18 -18.54
N SER A 115 -6.77 -3.37 -19.13
CA SER A 115 -6.61 -1.90 -19.16
C SER A 115 -6.57 -1.28 -17.76
N ILE A 116 -7.40 -1.75 -16.82
CA ILE A 116 -7.40 -1.26 -15.43
C ILE A 116 -6.07 -1.59 -14.75
N VAL A 117 -5.60 -2.85 -14.84
CA VAL A 117 -4.34 -3.28 -14.22
C VAL A 117 -3.15 -2.52 -14.80
N GLU A 118 -3.12 -2.28 -16.11
CA GLU A 118 -2.08 -1.48 -16.75
C GLU A 118 -2.05 -0.06 -16.21
N LYS A 119 -3.20 0.62 -16.11
CA LYS A 119 -3.30 1.97 -15.52
C LYS A 119 -2.85 2.00 -14.06
N TRP A 120 -3.25 1.01 -13.26
CA TRP A 120 -2.82 0.89 -11.87
C TRP A 120 -1.30 0.71 -11.76
N SER A 121 -0.73 -0.15 -12.60
CA SER A 121 0.70 -0.41 -12.65
C SER A 121 1.50 0.83 -13.05
N GLU A 122 1.05 1.56 -14.08
CA GLU A 122 1.65 2.82 -14.52
C GLU A 122 1.61 3.87 -13.41
N HIS A 123 0.45 4.05 -12.77
CA HIS A 123 0.28 5.00 -11.69
C HIS A 123 1.19 4.69 -10.48
N ILE A 124 1.22 3.42 -10.03
CA ILE A 124 2.12 2.99 -8.95
C ILE A 124 3.58 3.24 -9.32
N SER A 125 3.96 2.92 -10.56
CA SER A 125 5.33 3.12 -11.04
C SER A 125 5.72 4.59 -11.03
N GLN A 126 4.82 5.47 -11.45
CA GLN A 126 5.01 6.91 -11.42
C GLN A 126 5.13 7.45 -9.98
N CYS A 127 4.23 7.06 -9.07
CA CYS A 127 4.32 7.47 -7.67
C CYS A 127 5.61 7.01 -6.99
N ARG A 128 6.09 5.80 -7.29
CA ARG A 128 7.37 5.28 -6.77
C ARG A 128 8.55 6.10 -7.31
N LYS A 129 8.53 6.43 -8.60
CA LYS A 129 9.56 7.27 -9.22
C LYS A 129 9.60 8.66 -8.58
N GLU A 130 8.45 9.31 -8.39
CA GLU A 130 8.36 10.62 -7.75
C GLU A 130 8.88 10.60 -6.30
N TYR A 131 8.56 9.55 -5.55
CA TYR A 131 9.11 9.37 -4.20
C TYR A 131 10.63 9.25 -4.21
N GLU A 132 11.18 8.45 -5.14
CA GLU A 132 12.61 8.22 -5.24
C GLU A 132 13.37 9.50 -5.65
N GLU A 133 12.84 10.26 -6.62
CA GLU A 133 13.37 11.56 -7.02
C GLU A 133 13.35 12.57 -5.85
N LEU A 134 12.23 12.63 -5.11
CA LEU A 134 12.12 13.48 -3.92
C LEU A 134 13.17 13.08 -2.88
N LYS A 135 13.27 11.79 -2.57
CA LYS A 135 14.21 11.27 -1.58
C LYS A 135 15.65 11.63 -1.96
N GLN A 136 16.05 11.39 -3.20
CA GLN A 136 17.39 11.73 -3.70
C GLN A 136 17.69 13.23 -3.63
N SER A 137 16.71 14.08 -3.96
CA SER A 137 16.86 15.54 -3.86
C SER A 137 17.09 16.05 -2.43
N LEU A 138 16.67 15.29 -1.42
CA LEU A 138 16.80 15.63 -0.01
C LEU A 138 18.01 14.96 0.68
N GLU A 139 18.67 14.02 0.01
CA GLU A 139 19.89 13.34 0.50
C GLU A 139 21.18 14.03 0.02
N LEU A 140 21.09 15.25 -0.53
CA LEU A 140 22.25 15.99 -1.02
C LEU A 140 23.32 16.13 0.06
N ASP A 141 24.50 15.60 -0.24
CA ASP A 141 25.67 15.73 0.61
C ASP A 141 26.20 17.18 0.54
N PRO A 142 26.14 17.95 1.63
CA PRO A 142 26.60 19.33 1.65
C PRO A 142 28.10 19.46 1.39
N THR A 143 28.88 18.39 1.59
CA THR A 143 30.34 18.40 1.34
C THR A 143 30.70 18.43 -0.13
N LEU A 144 29.77 18.07 -1.02
CA LEU A 144 29.94 18.16 -2.47
C LEU A 144 29.72 19.58 -3.00
N SER A 145 29.23 20.51 -2.16
CA SER A 145 29.05 21.91 -2.54
C SER A 145 30.38 22.66 -2.48
N LEU A 146 30.95 22.98 -3.64
CA LEU A 146 32.22 23.71 -3.75
C LEU A 146 32.08 25.21 -3.42
N VAL A 147 30.84 25.72 -3.34
CA VAL A 147 30.55 27.17 -3.26
C VAL A 147 30.16 27.61 -1.84
N ASP A 148 29.78 26.68 -0.96
CA ASP A 148 29.10 26.97 0.30
C ASP A 148 29.91 26.42 1.50
N ASN A 149 30.04 27.21 2.58
CA ASN A 149 30.86 26.87 3.75
C ASN A 149 29.97 26.41 4.92
N PRO A 150 30.37 25.37 5.70
CA PRO A 150 29.66 24.93 6.91
C PRO A 150 29.38 26.00 7.97
N LEU A 151 30.14 27.11 7.97
CA LEU A 151 29.94 28.24 8.89
C LEU A 151 29.14 29.40 8.27
N SER A 152 28.55 29.21 7.08
CA SER A 152 27.72 30.22 6.44
C SER A 152 26.52 30.58 7.33
N GLN A 153 26.33 31.86 7.59
CA GLN A 153 25.13 32.37 8.30
C GLN A 153 23.93 32.54 7.36
N ASN A 154 24.08 32.21 6.08
CA ASN A 154 23.00 32.33 5.11
C ASN A 154 21.99 31.19 5.30
N THR A 155 20.73 31.54 5.55
CA THR A 155 19.61 30.59 5.68
C THR A 155 19.30 29.83 4.39
N GLU A 156 19.82 30.27 3.24
CA GLU A 156 19.70 29.56 1.96
C GLU A 156 20.81 28.54 1.71
N SER A 157 21.85 28.55 2.55
CA SER A 157 23.03 27.68 2.43
C SER A 157 22.65 26.21 2.44
N VAL A 158 23.36 25.42 1.63
CA VAL A 158 23.22 23.94 1.62
C VAL A 158 23.52 23.38 3.01
N TRP A 159 24.49 23.96 3.71
CA TRP A 159 24.84 23.57 5.07
C TRP A 159 23.75 23.88 6.09
N TYR A 160 23.17 25.09 6.05
CA TYR A 160 22.05 25.44 6.92
C TYR A 160 20.87 24.46 6.74
N LYS A 161 20.50 24.17 5.48
CA LYS A 161 19.47 23.19 5.16
C LYS A 161 19.82 21.78 5.65
N HIS A 162 21.07 21.34 5.47
CA HIS A 162 21.52 20.05 5.96
C HIS A 162 21.43 19.93 7.49
N PHE A 163 21.80 20.97 8.23
CA PHE A 163 21.65 20.98 9.68
C PHE A 163 20.17 20.91 10.11
N CYS A 164 19.30 21.72 9.51
CA CYS A 164 17.86 21.64 9.77
C CYS A 164 17.28 20.25 9.46
N ASP A 165 17.68 19.65 8.34
CA ASP A 165 17.22 18.33 7.92
C ASP A 165 17.75 17.22 8.84
N THR A 166 18.97 17.38 9.37
CA THR A 166 19.58 16.46 10.35
C THR A 166 18.86 16.52 11.69
N GLU A 167 18.54 17.73 12.17
CA GLU A 167 17.75 17.94 13.38
C GLU A 167 16.35 17.33 13.22
N LEU A 168 15.68 17.58 12.10
CA LEU A 168 14.37 17.01 11.79
C LEU A 168 14.40 15.48 11.76
N LYS A 169 15.37 14.88 11.07
CA LYS A 169 15.55 13.41 11.06
C LYS A 169 15.79 12.86 12.47
N THR A 170 16.51 13.58 13.32
CA THR A 170 16.76 13.18 14.70
C THR A 170 15.47 13.13 15.52
N VAL A 171 14.63 14.17 15.42
CA VAL A 171 13.32 14.21 16.09
C VAL A 171 12.42 13.07 15.60
N ILE A 172 12.33 12.87 14.29
CA ILE A 172 11.56 11.76 13.70
C ILE A 172 12.07 10.40 14.19
N ARG A 173 13.39 10.20 14.25
CA ARG A 173 13.97 8.93 14.71
C ARG A 173 13.62 8.63 16.16
N GLN A 174 13.63 9.63 17.03
CA GLN A 174 13.22 9.46 18.43
C GLN A 174 11.76 8.98 18.53
N ASP A 175 10.87 9.55 17.72
CA ASP A 175 9.45 9.16 17.68
C ASP A 175 9.23 7.76 17.08
N VAL A 176 9.98 7.40 16.03
CA VAL A 176 9.95 6.05 15.44
C VAL A 176 10.35 4.99 16.46
N VAL A 177 11.44 5.18 17.21
CA VAL A 177 11.91 4.23 18.22
C VAL A 177 10.90 4.05 19.36
N ARG A 178 10.12 5.09 19.68
CA ARG A 178 9.07 5.05 20.70
C ARG A 178 7.78 4.39 20.21
N THR A 179 7.59 4.24 18.91
CA THR A 179 6.34 3.75 18.31
C THR A 179 6.30 2.22 18.33
N PHE A 180 5.28 1.63 18.96
CA PHE A 180 5.11 0.18 19.17
C PHE A 180 6.31 -0.53 19.85
N PRO A 181 6.72 -0.10 21.06
CA PRO A 181 7.96 -0.57 21.70
C PRO A 181 7.95 -2.06 22.11
N GLY A 182 6.76 -2.68 22.13
CA GLY A 182 6.57 -4.10 22.43
C GLY A 182 6.64 -5.03 21.21
N LEU A 183 6.84 -4.51 19.99
CA LEU A 183 6.90 -5.31 18.77
C LEU A 183 8.35 -5.34 18.25
N ASP A 184 8.97 -6.52 18.29
CA ASP A 184 10.36 -6.73 17.84
C ASP A 184 10.57 -6.33 16.37
N PHE A 185 9.55 -6.51 15.53
CA PHE A 185 9.57 -6.11 14.13
C PHE A 185 9.95 -4.65 13.92
N PHE A 186 9.44 -3.74 14.76
CA PHE A 186 9.75 -2.31 14.68
C PHE A 186 10.97 -1.94 15.51
N ARG A 187 11.21 -2.63 16.63
CA ARG A 187 12.26 -2.27 17.59
C ARG A 187 13.65 -2.74 17.18
N ASN A 188 13.79 -3.97 16.71
CA ASN A 188 15.09 -4.62 16.47
C ASN A 188 15.50 -4.58 14.98
N ASN A 189 14.68 -3.97 14.12
CA ASN A 189 14.94 -3.88 12.69
C ASN A 189 15.29 -2.44 12.29
N GLU A 190 16.60 -2.13 12.31
CA GLU A 190 17.11 -0.79 11.95
C GLU A 190 16.71 -0.41 10.52
N HIS A 191 16.64 -1.37 9.59
CA HIS A 191 16.22 -1.10 8.22
C HIS A 191 14.77 -0.59 8.14
N ILE A 192 13.85 -1.20 8.90
CA ILE A 192 12.46 -0.73 8.98
C ILE A 192 12.39 0.67 9.61
N GLN A 193 13.17 0.93 10.66
CA GLN A 193 13.23 2.27 11.26
C GLN A 193 13.75 3.31 10.26
N GLN A 194 14.79 2.99 9.50
CA GLN A 194 15.30 3.86 8.44
C GLN A 194 14.24 4.15 7.36
N LEU A 195 13.47 3.15 6.94
CA LEU A 195 12.36 3.33 6.00
C LEU A 195 11.28 4.25 6.58
N MET A 196 10.89 4.04 7.85
CA MET A 196 9.89 4.90 8.52
C MET A 196 10.38 6.34 8.64
N VAL A 197 11.63 6.55 9.06
CA VAL A 197 12.26 7.88 9.14
C VAL A 197 12.28 8.52 7.76
N ALA A 198 12.66 7.80 6.71
CA ALA A 198 12.70 8.32 5.35
C ALA A 198 11.32 8.77 4.86
N ILE A 199 10.28 7.95 5.05
CA ILE A 199 8.90 8.28 4.65
C ILE A 199 8.42 9.54 5.38
N LEU A 200 8.57 9.58 6.71
CA LEU A 200 8.13 10.71 7.53
C LEU A 200 8.91 11.99 7.22
N PHE A 201 10.21 11.87 6.99
CA PHE A 201 11.08 12.99 6.63
C PHE A 201 10.69 13.56 5.26
N CYS A 202 10.52 12.72 4.25
CA CYS A 202 10.09 13.16 2.91
C CYS A 202 8.73 13.86 2.99
N TYR A 203 7.79 13.33 3.76
CA TYR A 203 6.49 13.95 3.96
C TYR A 203 6.59 15.33 4.64
N ALA A 204 7.37 15.45 5.71
CA ALA A 204 7.58 16.69 6.44
C ALA A 204 8.25 17.77 5.57
N ARG A 205 9.21 17.39 4.72
CA ARG A 205 9.88 18.29 3.78
C ARG A 205 8.98 18.71 2.62
N LYS A 206 8.12 17.79 2.12
CA LYS A 206 7.15 18.09 1.06
C LYS A 206 6.05 19.04 1.52
N TYR A 207 5.66 18.97 2.80
CA TYR A 207 4.61 19.82 3.38
C TYR A 207 5.09 20.56 4.65
N PRO A 208 5.98 21.56 4.52
CA PRO A 208 6.56 22.26 5.67
C PRO A 208 5.53 22.89 6.62
N GLN A 209 4.36 23.29 6.08
CA GLN A 209 3.24 23.86 6.84
C GLN A 209 2.57 22.85 7.79
N MET A 210 2.69 21.55 7.51
CA MET A 210 2.14 20.48 8.35
C MET A 210 3.08 20.10 9.49
N CYS A 211 4.09 20.94 9.76
CA CYS A 211 5.20 20.81 10.71
C CYS A 211 5.19 19.49 11.47
N TYR A 212 6.23 18.67 11.31
CA TYR A 212 6.49 17.56 12.22
C TYR A 212 6.83 18.12 13.61
N ARG A 213 5.79 18.55 14.34
CA ARG A 213 5.87 19.01 15.71
C ARG A 213 5.58 17.83 16.59
N GLN A 214 6.64 17.35 17.22
CA GLN A 214 6.53 16.54 18.41
C GLN A 214 5.53 17.22 19.35
N VAL A 215 4.52 16.47 19.81
CA VAL A 215 3.69 16.89 20.94
C VAL A 215 4.64 16.88 22.15
N SER A 216 5.34 17.98 22.36
CA SER A 216 6.16 18.17 23.54
C SER A 216 5.21 18.18 24.73
N TYR A 217 5.49 17.35 25.73
CA TYR A 217 4.91 17.51 27.05
C TYR A 217 5.39 18.84 27.63
N SER A 218 4.76 19.92 27.24
CA SER A 218 5.00 21.26 27.77
C SER A 218 3.73 22.08 27.66
N GLN A 219 2.65 21.55 28.24
CA GLN A 219 1.80 22.39 29.08
C GLN A 219 2.33 22.28 30.51
N THR A 220 3.36 23.07 30.82
CA THR A 220 3.51 23.60 32.17
C THR A 220 2.94 25.00 32.14
N TRP A 221 1.77 25.11 32.76
CA TRP A 221 1.14 26.33 33.22
C TRP A 221 2.16 27.30 33.81
N PHE A 222 2.16 28.55 33.33
CA PHE A 222 2.19 29.76 34.14
C PHE A 222 1.43 30.86 33.39
#